data_AF-A0A382I0B4-F1
#
_entry.id   AF-A0A382I0B4-F1
#
_cell.length_a   1.000
_cell.length_b   1.000
_cell.length_c   1.000
_cell.angle_alpha   90.00
_cell.angle_beta   90.00
_cell.angle_gamma   90.00
#
_symmetry.space_group_name_H-M   'P 1'
#
loop_
_entity.id
_entity.type
_entity.pdbx_description
1 polymer ?
#
loop_
_entity_poly.entity_id
_entity_poly.type
_entity_poly.pdbx_seq_one_letter_code
_entity_poly.pdbx_strand_id
1 'polypeptide(L)'
;MALFLEWYIFERIDPIHDQTVLEVIINNEKEVSPHLLKNIRKFTSNIHGLFIIKKIRGHSIRVINLFDDEQYDVVGSSNKFYFSKGTVFEGRLLSHEDSYYFTGNFCFHPEGSKKFIKSEIKKITSIQKSQEKKLESQKREAKKEGKKLNKAVCRIRKLQEKVQKLNNDKKISKIRD
;
A
#
# COMPACT_ATOMS: atom_id res chain seq x y z
N MET A 1 16.42 3.48 -19.59
CA MET A 1 15.27 4.43 -19.64
C MET A 1 13.97 3.81 -19.13
N ALA A 2 13.70 2.52 -19.36
CA ALA A 2 12.43 1.91 -18.94
C ALA A 2 12.18 1.91 -17.42
N LEU A 3 13.21 1.69 -16.57
CA LEU A 3 13.07 1.80 -15.10
C LEU A 3 12.63 3.19 -14.65
N PHE A 4 13.08 4.26 -15.31
CA PHE A 4 12.63 5.63 -15.02
C PHE A 4 11.15 5.80 -15.37
N LEU A 5 10.69 5.26 -16.51
CA LEU A 5 9.28 5.31 -16.88
C LEU A 5 8.40 4.53 -15.90
N GLU A 6 8.88 3.38 -15.41
CA GLU A 6 8.16 2.64 -14.37
C GLU A 6 8.05 3.45 -13.09
N TRP A 7 9.15 4.02 -12.59
CA TRP A 7 9.10 4.90 -11.43
C TRP A 7 8.15 6.09 -11.67
N TYR A 8 8.23 6.73 -12.84
CA TYR A 8 7.39 7.87 -13.19
C TYR A 8 5.89 7.53 -13.21
N ILE A 9 5.54 6.34 -13.71
CA ILE A 9 4.13 5.91 -13.82
C ILE A 9 3.60 5.42 -12.47
N PHE A 10 4.37 4.59 -11.77
CA PHE A 10 3.91 3.84 -10.60
C PHE A 10 4.19 4.49 -9.26
N GLU A 11 5.19 5.37 -9.16
CA GLU A 11 5.72 5.82 -7.87
C GLU A 11 5.85 7.33 -7.74
N ARG A 12 6.02 8.05 -8.85
CA ARG A 12 6.10 9.52 -8.80
C ARG A 12 4.73 10.07 -8.41
N ILE A 13 4.68 10.62 -7.19
CA ILE A 13 3.53 11.38 -6.69
C ILE A 13 3.57 12.79 -7.29
N ASP A 14 2.48 13.19 -7.93
CA ASP A 14 2.25 14.55 -8.36
C ASP A 14 1.97 15.44 -7.13
N PRO A 15 2.73 16.53 -6.91
CA PRO A 15 2.61 17.34 -5.70
C PRO A 15 1.31 18.17 -5.63
N ILE A 16 0.59 18.33 -6.74
CA ILE A 16 -0.66 19.09 -6.79
C ILE A 16 -1.83 18.18 -6.42
N HIS A 17 -1.82 16.93 -6.89
CA HIS A 17 -2.94 16.00 -6.75
C HIS A 17 -2.74 14.94 -5.66
N ASP A 18 -1.51 14.80 -5.12
CA ASP A 18 -1.12 13.73 -4.19
C ASP A 18 -1.44 12.33 -4.75
N GLN A 19 -1.23 12.18 -6.06
CA GLN A 19 -1.56 10.98 -6.83
C GLN A 19 -0.41 10.60 -7.76
N THR A 20 -0.23 9.31 -7.98
CA THR A 20 0.64 8.78 -9.03
C THR A 20 0.07 9.09 -10.42
N VAL A 21 0.92 9.10 -11.44
CA VAL A 21 0.48 9.26 -12.83
C VAL A 21 -0.53 8.18 -13.23
N LEU A 22 -0.34 6.94 -12.76
CA LEU A 22 -1.30 5.86 -12.96
C LEU A 22 -2.68 6.19 -12.37
N GLU A 23 -2.73 6.72 -11.16
CA GLU A 23 -3.99 7.11 -10.50
C GLU A 23 -4.68 8.27 -11.21
N VAL A 24 -3.93 9.26 -11.68
CA VAL A 24 -4.47 10.37 -12.48
C VAL A 24 -5.14 9.84 -13.76
N ILE A 25 -4.48 8.92 -14.48
CA ILE A 25 -5.05 8.27 -15.67
C ILE A 25 -6.33 7.51 -15.32
N ILE A 26 -6.34 6.79 -14.18
CA ILE A 26 -7.50 6.02 -13.73
C ILE A 26 -8.68 6.92 -13.37
N ASN A 27 -8.42 8.10 -12.78
CA ASN A 27 -9.43 9.05 -12.35
C ASN A 27 -9.99 9.90 -13.51
N ASN A 28 -9.21 10.08 -14.58
CA ASN A 28 -9.63 10.79 -15.80
C ASN A 28 -10.36 9.86 -16.80
N GLU A 29 -11.41 9.18 -16.33
CA GLU A 29 -12.14 8.12 -17.07
C GLU A 29 -12.68 8.55 -18.44
N LYS A 30 -12.89 9.85 -18.66
CA LYS A 30 -13.47 10.40 -19.91
C LYS A 30 -12.52 10.32 -21.11
N GLU A 31 -11.22 10.19 -20.88
CA GLU A 31 -10.19 10.22 -21.93
C GLU A 31 -9.73 8.82 -22.35
N VAL A 32 -10.16 7.78 -21.63
CA VAL A 32 -9.66 6.40 -21.81
C VAL A 32 -10.82 5.43 -22.10
N SER A 33 -10.64 4.58 -23.11
CA SER A 33 -11.61 3.51 -23.42
C SER A 33 -11.90 2.65 -22.18
N PRO A 34 -13.17 2.33 -21.87
CA PRO A 34 -13.54 1.51 -20.71
C PRO A 34 -12.81 0.16 -20.64
N HIS A 35 -12.55 -0.46 -21.80
CA HIS A 35 -11.81 -1.72 -21.88
C HIS A 35 -10.36 -1.55 -21.42
N LEU A 36 -9.70 -0.47 -21.86
CA LEU A 36 -8.32 -0.19 -21.48
C LEU A 36 -8.24 0.18 -19.99
N LEU A 37 -9.18 0.98 -19.50
CA LEU A 37 -9.27 1.37 -18.09
C LEU A 37 -9.41 0.15 -17.17
N LYS A 38 -10.22 -0.85 -17.55
CA LYS A 38 -10.34 -2.11 -16.80
C LYS A 38 -9.01 -2.83 -16.63
N ASN A 39 -8.15 -2.80 -17.64
CA ASN A 39 -6.83 -3.43 -17.58
C ASN A 39 -5.83 -2.58 -16.79
N ILE A 40 -5.81 -1.26 -17.00
CA ILE A 40 -4.93 -0.32 -16.30
C ILE A 40 -5.18 -0.37 -14.78
N ARG A 41 -6.44 -0.47 -14.35
CA ARG A 41 -6.78 -0.60 -12.92
C ARG A 41 -6.14 -1.82 -12.25
N LYS A 42 -5.84 -2.89 -12.99
CA LYS A 42 -5.15 -4.05 -12.41
C LYS A 42 -3.69 -3.73 -12.05
N PHE A 43 -3.09 -2.72 -12.68
CA PHE A 43 -1.71 -2.35 -12.43
C PHE A 43 -1.51 -1.56 -11.12
N THR A 44 -2.58 -1.14 -10.44
CA THR A 44 -2.47 -0.52 -9.11
C THR A 44 -1.99 -1.53 -8.06
N SER A 45 -2.26 -2.82 -8.25
CA SER A 45 -1.80 -3.92 -7.40
C SER A 45 -0.42 -4.46 -7.79
N ASN A 46 0.45 -3.58 -8.31
CA ASN A 46 1.80 -3.95 -8.68
C ASN A 46 2.68 -4.11 -7.42
N ILE A 47 3.73 -4.92 -7.54
CA ILE A 47 4.70 -5.14 -6.47
C ILE A 47 6.08 -4.74 -6.99
N HIS A 48 6.59 -3.61 -6.53
CA HIS A 48 8.00 -3.26 -6.71
C HIS A 48 8.82 -3.88 -5.60
N GLY A 49 9.92 -4.54 -5.93
CA GLY A 49 10.69 -5.22 -4.91
C GLY A 49 12.10 -5.57 -5.33
N LEU A 50 12.85 -6.00 -4.32
CA LEU A 50 14.17 -6.56 -4.49
C LEU A 50 14.08 -8.07 -4.31
N PHE A 51 14.28 -8.81 -5.40
CA PHE A 51 13.99 -10.22 -5.46
C PHE A 51 15.26 -11.06 -5.47
N ILE A 52 15.15 -12.27 -4.92
CA ILE A 52 16.13 -13.34 -5.13
C ILE A 52 15.50 -14.54 -5.83
N ILE A 53 16.17 -15.04 -6.86
CA ILE A 53 15.73 -16.23 -7.60
C ILE A 53 15.91 -17.47 -6.72
N LYS A 54 14.80 -18.14 -6.36
CA LYS A 54 14.82 -19.36 -5.55
C LYS A 54 14.88 -20.63 -6.40
N LYS A 55 14.06 -20.70 -7.45
CA LYS A 55 13.95 -21.88 -8.33
C LYS A 55 13.51 -21.45 -9.74
N ILE A 56 14.03 -22.13 -10.76
CA ILE A 56 13.65 -21.94 -12.16
C ILE A 56 13.02 -23.25 -12.64
N ARG A 57 11.87 -23.18 -13.32
CA ARG A 57 11.10 -24.35 -13.79
C ARG A 57 10.54 -24.07 -15.18
N GLY A 58 11.19 -24.47 -16.27
CA GLY A 58 10.64 -24.35 -17.64
C GLY A 58 10.11 -22.95 -17.97
N HIS A 59 8.80 -22.75 -17.78
CA HIS A 59 8.05 -21.51 -18.03
C HIS A 59 7.76 -20.66 -16.79
N SER A 60 8.26 -21.01 -15.60
CA SER A 60 8.07 -20.21 -14.39
C SER A 60 9.32 -20.10 -13.53
N ILE A 61 9.38 -19.03 -12.74
CA ILE A 61 10.41 -18.78 -11.76
C ILE A 61 9.77 -18.53 -10.42
N ARG A 62 10.29 -19.18 -9.38
CA ARG A 62 10.00 -18.81 -8.01
C ARG A 62 11.00 -17.76 -7.54
N VAL A 63 10.49 -16.61 -7.13
CA VAL A 63 11.26 -15.52 -6.51
C VAL A 63 10.81 -15.31 -5.07
N ILE A 64 11.69 -14.72 -4.28
CA ILE A 64 11.39 -14.26 -2.92
C ILE A 64 11.66 -12.76 -2.89
N ASN A 65 10.69 -11.96 -2.47
CA ASN A 65 10.92 -10.54 -2.18
C ASN A 65 11.69 -10.43 -0.86
N LEU A 66 12.82 -9.74 -0.89
CA LEU A 66 13.73 -9.67 0.24
C LEU A 66 13.20 -8.76 1.37
N PHE A 67 12.25 -7.86 1.09
CA PHE A 67 11.72 -6.94 2.10
C PHE A 67 10.74 -7.61 3.09
N ASP A 68 9.92 -8.54 2.59
CA ASP A 68 8.80 -9.16 3.31
C ASP A 68 8.86 -10.70 3.34
N ASP A 69 9.86 -11.31 2.69
CA ASP A 69 10.03 -12.76 2.51
C ASP A 69 8.86 -13.44 1.74
N GLU A 70 8.00 -12.67 1.06
CA GLU A 70 6.91 -13.22 0.25
C GLU A 70 7.44 -13.93 -1.00
N GLN A 71 6.80 -15.04 -1.37
CA GLN A 71 7.20 -15.85 -2.52
C GLN A 71 6.20 -15.71 -3.65
N TYR A 72 6.72 -15.55 -4.86
CA TYR A 72 5.90 -15.46 -6.06
C TYR A 72 6.38 -16.48 -7.10
N ASP A 73 5.43 -17.21 -7.67
CA ASP A 73 5.66 -18.00 -8.88
C ASP A 73 5.30 -17.11 -10.07
N VAL A 74 6.33 -16.70 -10.82
CA VAL A 74 6.25 -15.73 -11.90
C VAL A 74 6.32 -16.47 -13.24
N VAL A 75 5.33 -16.24 -14.09
CA VAL A 75 5.25 -16.83 -15.41
C VAL A 75 6.16 -16.07 -16.37
N GLY A 76 6.92 -16.81 -17.19
CA GLY A 76 7.79 -16.25 -18.21
C GLY A 76 7.34 -16.59 -19.61
N SER A 77 7.75 -15.76 -20.56
CA SER A 77 7.73 -16.17 -21.96
C SER A 77 8.75 -17.29 -22.20
N SER A 78 8.47 -18.14 -23.17
CA SER A 78 9.24 -19.34 -23.55
C SER A 78 10.72 -19.08 -23.91
N ASN A 79 11.13 -17.81 -24.05
CA ASN A 79 12.52 -17.42 -24.28
C ASN A 79 13.25 -17.23 -22.95
N LYS A 80 14.04 -18.25 -22.59
CA LYS A 80 15.02 -18.33 -21.50
C LYS A 80 15.15 -17.05 -20.68
N PHE A 81 14.56 -17.09 -19.50
CA PHE A 81 14.93 -16.21 -18.40
C PHE A 81 16.47 -16.10 -18.26
N TYR A 82 17.01 -14.89 -18.35
CA TYR A 82 18.44 -14.60 -18.08
C TYR A 82 18.83 -14.74 -16.60
N PHE A 83 17.96 -15.34 -15.81
CA PHE A 83 18.12 -15.50 -14.38
C PHE A 83 18.92 -16.76 -14.05
N SER A 84 19.81 -16.64 -13.07
CA SER A 84 20.42 -17.78 -12.41
C SER A 84 19.87 -17.94 -11.00
N LYS A 85 19.87 -19.16 -10.47
CA LYS A 85 19.47 -19.38 -9.08
C LYS A 85 20.36 -18.53 -8.15
N GLY A 86 19.72 -17.79 -7.24
CA GLY A 86 20.41 -16.95 -6.28
C GLY A 86 20.75 -15.54 -6.78
N THR A 87 20.49 -15.21 -8.05
CA THR A 87 20.60 -13.84 -8.58
C THR A 87 19.71 -12.91 -7.76
N VAL A 88 20.24 -11.75 -7.39
CA VAL A 88 19.52 -10.66 -6.73
C VAL A 88 19.31 -9.53 -7.74
N PHE A 89 18.09 -9.03 -7.82
CA PHE A 89 17.71 -7.99 -8.76
C PHE A 89 16.51 -7.20 -8.26
N GLU A 90 16.43 -5.94 -8.66
CA GLU A 90 15.24 -5.09 -8.52
C GLU A 90 14.33 -5.32 -9.73
N GLY A 91 13.02 -5.34 -9.51
CA GLY A 91 12.04 -5.43 -10.59
C GLY A 91 10.62 -5.25 -10.09
N ARG A 92 9.66 -5.28 -11.02
CA ARG A 92 8.24 -5.11 -10.70
C ARG A 92 7.40 -6.28 -11.19
N LEU A 93 6.49 -6.74 -10.32
CA LEU A 93 5.48 -7.74 -10.65
C LEU A 93 4.13 -7.07 -10.91
N LEU A 94 3.43 -7.59 -11.93
CA LEU A 94 2.03 -7.30 -12.21
C LEU A 94 1.22 -8.59 -12.09
N SER A 95 0.04 -8.51 -11.49
CA SER A 95 -0.92 -9.61 -11.43
C SER A 95 -1.83 -9.58 -12.66
N HIS A 96 -1.97 -10.72 -13.35
CA HIS A 96 -2.92 -10.91 -14.44
C HIS A 96 -3.42 -12.35 -14.44
N GLU A 97 -4.75 -12.56 -14.47
CA GLU A 97 -5.38 -13.89 -14.51
C GLU A 97 -4.78 -14.86 -13.46
N ASP A 98 -4.74 -14.42 -12.20
CA ASP A 98 -4.20 -15.16 -11.05
C ASP A 98 -2.71 -15.56 -11.14
N SER A 99 -2.00 -15.00 -12.11
CA SER A 99 -0.57 -15.22 -12.33
C SER A 99 0.21 -13.92 -12.16
N TYR A 100 1.49 -14.05 -11.79
CA TYR A 100 2.41 -12.92 -11.72
C TYR A 100 3.31 -12.88 -12.95
N TYR A 101 3.56 -11.68 -13.44
CA TYR A 101 4.45 -11.41 -14.55
C TYR A 101 5.42 -10.30 -14.18
N PHE A 102 6.68 -10.45 -14.59
CA PHE A 102 7.60 -9.33 -14.56
C PHE A 102 7.24 -8.34 -15.68
N THR A 103 7.39 -7.05 -15.40
CA THR A 103 7.31 -5.99 -16.42
C THR A 103 8.45 -6.06 -17.45
N GLY A 104 9.51 -6.82 -17.16
CA GLY A 104 10.68 -7.00 -18.02
C GLY A 104 11.80 -5.99 -17.79
N ASN A 105 11.61 -5.05 -16.87
CA ASN A 105 12.62 -4.06 -16.51
C ASN A 105 13.28 -4.46 -15.18
N PHE A 106 14.60 -4.62 -15.21
CA PHE A 106 15.35 -5.15 -14.08
C PHE A 106 16.60 -4.32 -13.79
N CYS A 107 16.96 -4.20 -12.51
CA CYS A 107 18.29 -3.77 -12.07
C CYS A 107 19.00 -4.97 -11.44
N PHE A 108 19.97 -5.55 -12.14
CA PHE A 108 20.71 -6.71 -11.64
C PHE A 108 21.83 -6.29 -10.69
N HIS A 109 21.96 -7.00 -9.58
CA HIS A 109 23.05 -6.77 -8.64
C HIS A 109 24.14 -7.85 -8.78
N PRO A 110 25.43 -7.47 -8.75
CA PRO A 110 26.54 -8.42 -8.78
C PRO A 110 26.50 -9.40 -7.60
N GLU A 111 26.97 -10.64 -7.77
CA GLU A 111 26.96 -11.64 -6.69
C GLU A 111 27.72 -11.16 -5.44
N GLY A 112 28.80 -10.39 -5.62
CA GLY A 112 29.60 -9.84 -4.51
C GLY A 112 28.83 -8.85 -3.61
N SER A 113 27.77 -8.19 -4.10
CA SER A 113 27.00 -7.22 -3.30
C SER A 113 25.90 -7.88 -2.47
N LYS A 114 25.57 -9.14 -2.71
CA LYS A 114 24.46 -9.87 -2.07
C LYS A 114 24.52 -9.89 -0.55
N LYS A 115 25.71 -10.08 0.03
CA LYS A 115 25.89 -10.07 1.50
C LYS A 115 25.56 -8.70 2.08
N PHE A 116 26.04 -7.64 1.43
CA PHE A 116 25.79 -6.25 1.81
C PHE A 116 24.30 -5.90 1.67
N ILE A 117 23.69 -6.21 0.53
CA ILE A 117 22.26 -6.00 0.28
C ILE A 117 21.42 -6.66 1.38
N LYS A 118 21.69 -7.93 1.69
CA LYS A 118 20.97 -8.65 2.75
C LYS A 118 21.17 -8.04 4.14
N SER A 119 22.34 -7.48 4.45
CA SER A 119 22.54 -6.81 5.75
C SER A 119 21.76 -5.50 5.84
N GLU A 120 21.70 -4.72 4.76
CA GLU A 120 20.93 -3.48 4.75
C GLU A 120 19.43 -3.73 4.85
N ILE A 121 18.92 -4.72 4.13
CA ILE A 121 17.49 -5.10 4.23
C ILE A 121 17.13 -5.52 5.66
N LYS A 122 17.97 -6.31 6.33
CA LYS A 122 17.73 -6.68 7.73
C LYS A 122 17.60 -5.46 8.65
N LYS A 123 18.42 -4.42 8.43
CA LYS A 123 18.32 -3.16 9.19
C LYS A 123 16.98 -2.47 8.90
N ILE A 124 16.61 -2.35 7.63
CA ILE A 124 15.34 -1.73 7.19
C ILE A 124 14.14 -2.47 7.78
N THR A 125 14.07 -3.80 7.63
CA THR A 125 12.97 -4.62 8.16
C THR A 125 12.89 -4.52 9.70
N SER A 126 14.02 -4.42 10.40
CA SER A 126 14.02 -4.21 11.85
C SER A 126 13.43 -2.86 12.24
N ILE A 127 13.74 -1.80 11.48
CA ILE A 127 13.17 -0.46 11.70
C ILE A 127 11.66 -0.48 11.43
N GLN A 128 11.24 -1.05 10.30
CA GLN A 128 9.83 -1.19 9.93
C GLN A 128 9.02 -1.92 11.01
N LYS A 129 9.50 -3.08 11.49
CA LYS A 129 8.86 -3.83 12.59
C LYS A 129 8.72 -3.03 13.88
N SER A 130 9.70 -2.18 14.19
CA SER A 130 9.64 -1.29 15.36
C SER A 130 8.57 -0.20 15.16
N GLN A 131 8.52 0.39 13.97
CA GLN A 131 7.53 1.41 13.61
C GLN A 131 6.10 0.86 13.59
N GLU A 132 5.89 -0.34 13.04
CA GLU A 132 4.59 -1.02 13.03
C GLU A 132 4.05 -1.25 14.44
N LYS A 133 4.90 -1.72 15.36
CA LYS A 133 4.53 -1.89 16.78
C LYS A 133 4.12 -0.57 17.43
N LYS A 134 4.88 0.50 17.16
CA LYS A 134 4.57 1.84 17.67
C LYS A 134 3.23 2.34 17.11
N LEU A 135 3.00 2.17 15.82
CA LEU A 135 1.76 2.55 15.14
C LEU A 135 0.56 1.78 15.71
N GLU A 136 0.68 0.48 15.92
CA GLU A 136 -0.37 -0.35 16.51
C GLU A 136 -0.72 0.07 17.94
N SER A 137 0.30 0.44 18.75
CA SER A 137 0.07 0.99 20.08
C SER A 137 -0.69 2.31 20.03
N GLN A 138 -0.28 3.24 19.14
CA GLN A 138 -0.95 4.52 18.96
C GLN A 138 -2.39 4.37 18.49
N LYS A 139 -2.66 3.45 17.54
CA LYS A 139 -4.03 3.14 17.08
C LYS A 139 -4.91 2.64 18.24
N ARG A 140 -4.38 1.79 19.12
CA ARG A 140 -5.12 1.30 20.30
C ARG A 140 -5.42 2.41 21.29
N GLU A 141 -4.48 3.31 21.51
CA GLU A 141 -4.66 4.47 22.39
C GLU A 141 -5.71 5.43 21.84
N ALA A 142 -5.59 5.83 20.58
CA ALA A 142 -6.58 6.66 19.89
C ALA A 142 -7.99 6.03 19.94
N LYS A 143 -8.10 4.70 19.79
CA LYS A 143 -9.38 3.98 19.93
C LYS A 143 -9.96 4.06 21.35
N LYS A 144 -9.11 4.03 22.38
CA LYS A 144 -9.55 4.18 23.79
C LYS A 144 -10.02 5.62 24.05
N GLU A 145 -9.28 6.60 23.57
CA GLU A 145 -9.63 8.02 23.70
C GLU A 145 -10.93 8.35 22.97
N GLY A 146 -11.10 7.85 21.74
CA GLY A 146 -12.36 7.99 21.00
C GLY A 146 -13.57 7.44 21.76
N LYS A 147 -13.42 6.30 22.45
CA LYS A 147 -14.48 5.77 23.33
C LYS A 147 -14.78 6.68 24.53
N LYS A 148 -13.76 7.29 25.15
CA LYS A 148 -13.94 8.24 26.26
C LYS A 148 -14.66 9.51 25.76
N LEU A 149 -14.23 10.04 24.62
CA LEU A 149 -14.84 11.21 23.97
C LEU A 149 -16.31 10.96 23.66
N ASN A 150 -16.64 9.83 23.03
CA ASN A 150 -18.03 9.48 22.72
C ASN A 150 -18.93 9.40 23.98
N LYS A 151 -18.40 8.88 25.09
CA LYS A 151 -19.11 8.88 26.37
C LYS A 151 -19.33 10.30 26.92
N ALA A 152 -18.32 11.17 26.81
CA ALA A 152 -18.43 12.56 27.23
C ALA A 152 -19.46 13.33 26.40
N VAL A 153 -19.41 13.19 25.06
CA VAL A 153 -20.40 13.77 24.13
C VAL A 153 -21.82 13.34 24.49
N CYS A 154 -22.03 12.05 24.78
CA CYS A 154 -23.35 11.53 25.18
C CYS A 154 -23.84 12.13 26.51
N ARG A 155 -22.95 12.34 27.49
CA ARG A 155 -23.27 13.02 28.76
C ARG A 155 -23.62 14.49 28.54
N ILE A 156 -22.86 15.20 27.73
CA ILE A 156 -23.11 16.61 27.39
C ILE A 156 -24.49 16.74 26.73
N ARG A 157 -24.81 15.87 25.76
CA ARG A 157 -26.12 15.88 25.10
C ARG A 157 -27.28 15.72 26.09
N LYS A 158 -27.16 14.77 27.03
CA LYS A 158 -28.16 14.57 28.09
C LYS A 158 -28.32 15.79 29.00
N LEU A 159 -27.22 16.50 29.30
CA LEU A 159 -27.28 17.74 30.08
C LEU A 159 -27.95 18.87 29.29
N GLN A 160 -27.64 19.03 28.01
CA GLN A 160 -28.28 20.00 27.13
C GLN A 160 -29.80 19.76 27.05
N GLU A 161 -30.23 18.51 26.85
CA GLU A 161 -31.66 18.11 26.86
C GLU A 161 -32.34 18.50 28.19
N LYS A 162 -31.68 18.30 29.33
CA LYS A 162 -32.21 18.68 30.67
C LYS A 162 -32.31 20.19 30.85
N VAL A 163 -31.28 20.94 30.46
CA VAL A 163 -31.27 22.42 30.55
C VAL A 163 -32.40 23.00 29.68
N GLN A 164 -32.61 22.44 28.50
CA GLN A 164 -33.68 22.89 27.59
C GLN A 164 -35.07 22.63 28.17
N LYS A 165 -35.31 21.48 28.80
CA LYS A 165 -36.55 21.21 29.54
C LYS A 165 -36.79 22.21 30.67
N LEU A 166 -35.80 22.43 31.54
CA LEU A 166 -35.89 23.38 32.65
C LEU A 166 -36.19 24.81 32.18
N ASN A 167 -35.60 25.23 31.06
CA ASN A 167 -35.88 26.55 30.48
C ASN A 167 -37.29 26.66 29.91
N ASN A 168 -37.83 25.60 29.31
CA ASN A 168 -39.22 25.56 28.84
C ASN A 168 -40.20 25.61 30.02
N ASP A 169 -39.93 24.86 31.10
CA ASP A 169 -40.78 24.83 32.30
C ASP A 169 -40.81 26.20 32.99
N LYS A 170 -39.66 26.88 33.11
CA LYS A 170 -39.58 28.27 33.62
C LYS A 170 -40.30 29.29 32.75
N LYS A 171 -40.35 29.08 31.43
CA LYS A 171 -41.13 29.91 30.51
C LYS A 171 -42.63 29.73 30.74
N ILE A 172 -43.08 28.49 30.96
CA ILE A 172 -44.48 28.16 31.21
C ILE A 172 -44.95 28.72 32.56
N SER A 173 -44.12 28.66 33.60
CA SER A 173 -44.47 29.24 34.91
C SER A 173 -44.62 30.76 34.86
N LYS A 174 -43.74 31.46 34.11
CA LYS A 174 -43.82 32.92 33.91
C LYS A 174 -45.03 33.41 33.09
N ILE A 175 -45.74 32.53 32.40
CA ILE A 175 -46.94 32.86 31.60
C ILE A 175 -48.22 32.64 32.44
N ARG A 176 -48.12 31.92 33.56
CA ARG A 176 -49.26 31.56 34.42
C ARG A 176 -49.40 32.45 35.67
N ASP A 177 -48.43 33.34 35.89
CA ASP A 177 -48.49 34.47 36.83
C ASP A 177 -48.85 35.74 36.06
#